data_AF-R4YLH5-F1
#
_entry.id   AF-R4YLH5-F1
#
_cell.length_a   1.000
_cell.length_b   1.000
_cell.length_c   1.000
_cell.angle_alpha   90.00
_cell.angle_beta   90.00
_cell.angle_gamma   90.00
#
_symmetry.space_group_name_H-M   'P 1'
#
loop_
_entity.id
_entity.type
_entity.pdbx_description
1 polymer ?
#
loop_
_entity_poly.entity_id
_entity_poly.type
_entity_poly.pdbx_seq_one_letter_code
_entity_poly.pdbx_strand_id
1 'polypeptide(L)' 'MAEPKCPNCCIEGIEYFKSKESLERAKNGTPWFILVYCDGCGHVHQTLTKHVFTTSTASPFIMPSIK' A
#
# COMPACT_ATOMS: atom_id res chain seq x y z
N MET A 1 23.23 9.24 1.54
CA MET A 1 21.88 8.69 1.27
C MET A 1 20.90 9.83 1.53
N ALA A 2 20.01 10.14 0.59
CA ALA A 2 19.02 11.19 0.81
C ALA A 2 18.02 10.71 1.86
N GLU A 3 17.88 11.45 2.95
CA GLU A 3 16.91 11.13 3.98
C GLU A 3 15.49 11.48 3.49
N PRO A 4 14.50 10.61 3.73
CA PRO A 4 13.15 10.87 3.29
C PRO A 4 12.59 12.10 4.02
N LYS A 5 11.97 12.99 3.25
CA LYS A 5 11.36 14.23 3.74
C LYS A 5 9.86 14.19 3.59
N CYS A 6 9.14 14.54 4.65
CA CYS A 6 7.69 14.68 4.58
C CYS A 6 7.32 15.93 3.76
N PRO A 7 6.45 15.83 2.74
CA PRO A 7 6.07 16.96 1.90
C PRO A 7 5.18 17.98 2.63
N ASN A 8 4.55 17.58 3.74
CA ASN A 8 3.60 18.43 4.45
C ASN A 8 4.25 19.25 5.58
N CYS A 9 5.01 18.59 6.47
CA CYS A 9 5.67 19.27 7.59
C CYS A 9 7.18 19.47 7.40
N CYS A 10 7.74 19.06 6.25
CA CYS A 10 9.16 19.18 5.94
C CYS A 10 10.11 18.48 6.92
N ILE A 11 9.61 17.59 7.77
CA ILE A 11 10.46 16.81 8.68
C ILE A 11 11.29 15.82 7.87
N GLU A 12 12.56 15.73 8.23
CA GLU A 12 13.58 14.93 7.56
C GLU A 12 13.99 13.80 8.49
N GLY A 13 14.13 12.59 7.96
CA GLY A 13 14.53 11.42 8.73
C GLY A 13 13.53 10.28 8.64
N ILE A 14 14.06 9.06 8.50
CA ILE A 14 13.25 7.86 8.33
C ILE A 14 12.51 7.46 9.61
N GLU A 15 12.99 7.90 10.78
CA GLU A 15 12.38 7.62 12.07
C GLU A 15 10.97 8.19 12.25
N TYR A 16 10.67 9.27 11.52
CA TYR A 16 9.37 9.94 11.51
C TYR A 16 8.36 9.25 10.60
N PHE A 17 8.75 8.24 9.83
CA PHE A 17 7.84 7.46 8.99
C PHE A 17 7.46 6.18 9.71
N LYS A 18 6.23 6.12 10.20
CA LYS A 18 5.70 4.95 10.90
C LYS A 18 4.79 4.15 9.98
N SER A 19 4.82 2.83 10.16
CA SER A 19 3.86 1.93 9.54
C SER A 19 2.88 1.42 10.59
N LYS A 20 1.60 1.35 10.23
CA LYS A 20 0.53 0.83 11.07
C LYS A 20 -0.35 -0.13 10.29
N GLU A 21 -0.55 -1.31 10.85
CA GLU A 21 -1.45 -2.31 10.29
C GLU A 21 -2.91 -1.90 10.47
N SER A 22 -3.76 -2.26 9.50
CA SER A 22 -5.20 -2.13 9.68
C SER A 22 -5.68 -3.00 10.86
N LEU A 23 -6.67 -2.47 11.59
CA LEU A 23 -7.40 -3.22 12.60
C LEU A 23 -8.22 -4.34 11.94
N GLU A 24 -8.68 -4.10 10.72
CA GLU A 24 -9.44 -5.07 9.93
C GLU A 24 -8.50 -6.10 9.32
N ARG A 25 -8.79 -7.36 9.60
CA ARG A 25 -8.01 -8.51 9.14
C ARG A 25 -8.88 -9.39 8.25
N ALA A 26 -8.26 -9.96 7.23
CA ALA A 26 -8.89 -10.98 6.42
C ALA A 26 -9.05 -12.28 7.22
N LYS A 27 -9.84 -13.23 6.69
CA LYS A 27 -10.14 -14.51 7.35
C LYS A 27 -8.90 -15.33 7.71
N ASN A 28 -7.80 -15.11 6.99
CA ASN A 28 -6.49 -15.73 7.21
C ASN A 28 -5.62 -15.00 8.26
N GLY A 29 -6.14 -13.97 8.92
CA GLY A 29 -5.43 -13.19 9.96
C GLY A 29 -4.51 -12.09 9.43
N THR A 30 -4.35 -11.94 8.10
CA THR A 30 -3.53 -10.86 7.53
C THR A 30 -4.29 -9.53 7.58
N PRO A 31 -3.65 -8.42 8.00
CA PRO A 31 -4.27 -7.09 7.94
C PRO A 31 -4.62 -6.75 6.50
N TRP A 32 -5.74 -6.06 6.28
CA TRP A 32 -6.18 -5.70 4.93
C TRP A 32 -5.18 -4.80 4.21
N PHE A 33 -4.64 -3.83 4.94
CA PHE A 33 -3.63 -2.91 4.44
C PHE A 33 -2.68 -2.47 5.56
N ILE A 34 -1.53 -1.93 5.15
CA ILE A 34 -0.56 -1.27 6.01
C ILE A 34 -0.49 0.19 5.58
N LEU A 35 -0.73 1.10 6.52
CA LEU A 35 -0.59 2.54 6.32
C LEU A 35 0.83 2.97 6.66
N VAL A 36 1.46 3.73 5.78
CA VAL A 36 2.72 4.45 6.07
C VAL A 36 2.39 5.92 6.20
N TYR A 37 2.68 6.51 7.36
CA TYR A 37 2.36 7.90 7.67
C TYR A 37 3.51 8.60 8.39
N CYS A 38 3.52 9.92 8.30
CA CYS A 38 4.44 10.77 9.05
C CYS A 38 3.92 10.97 10.48
N ASP A 39 4.75 10.65 11.48
CA ASP A 39 4.42 10.77 12.90
C ASP A 39 4.26 12.23 13.36
N GLY A 40 4.98 13.17 12.73
CA GLY A 40 4.95 14.58 13.10
C GLY A 40 3.68 15.33 12.67
N CYS A 41 3.04 14.93 11.56
CA CYS A 41 1.87 15.64 11.03
C CYS A 41 0.71 14.75 10.59
N GLY A 42 0.85 13.42 10.65
CA GLY A 42 -0.18 12.47 10.24
C GLY A 42 -0.34 12.30 8.72
N HIS A 43 0.52 12.91 7.89
CA HIS A 43 0.42 12.78 6.44
C HIS A 43 0.61 11.33 5.99
N VAL A 44 -0.37 10.78 5.27
CA VAL A 44 -0.33 9.41 4.75
C VAL A 44 0.47 9.40 3.45
N HIS A 45 1.60 8.69 3.48
CA HIS A 45 2.50 8.57 2.33
C HIS A 45 2.09 7.43 1.40
N GLN A 46 1.73 6.29 1.95
CA GLN A 46 1.38 5.12 1.14
C GLN A 46 0.45 4.18 1.89
N THR A 47 -0.44 3.54 1.15
CA THR A 47 -1.27 2.41 1.59
C THR A 47 -0.83 1.16 0.86
N LEU A 48 -0.28 0.19 1.60
CA LEU A 48 0.13 -1.10 1.06
C LEU A 48 -0.99 -2.10 1.29
N THR A 49 -1.74 -2.43 0.25
CA THR A 49 -2.79 -3.45 0.31
C THR A 49 -2.17 -4.84 0.36
N LYS A 50 -2.40 -5.58 1.45
CA LYS A 50 -1.96 -6.98 1.60
C LYS A 50 -3.03 -7.94 1.12
N HIS A 51 -4.30 -7.56 1.26
CA HIS A 51 -5.43 -8.34 0.78
C HIS A 51 -6.03 -7.68 -0.46
N VAL A 52 -5.70 -8.20 -1.64
CA VAL A 52 -6.32 -7.80 -2.89
C VAL A 52 -7.37 -8.85 -3.22
N PHE A 53 -8.65 -8.46 -3.27
CA PHE A 53 -9.69 -9.30 -3.87
C PHE A 53 -9.37 -9.37 -5.37
N THR A 54 -8.62 -10.39 -5.78
CA THR A 54 -8.44 -10.66 -7.20
C THR A 54 -9.75 -11.26 -7.69
N THR A 55 -10.60 -10.43 -8.30
CA THR A 55 -11.54 -10.99 -9.28
C THR A 55 -10.66 -11.54 -10.37
N SER A 56 -10.50 -12.87 -10.40
CA SER A 56 -9.84 -13.57 -11.50
C SER A 56 -10.71 -13.37 -12.74
N THR A 57 -10.58 -12.21 -13.38
CA THR A 57 -11.09 -11.98 -14.71
C THR A 57 -10.13 -12.71 -15.62
N ALA A 58 -10.25 -14.04 -15.67
CA ALA A 58 -9.69 -14.82 -16.75
C ALA A 58 -10.43 -14.36 -18.02
N SER A 59 -9.93 -13.30 -18.66
CA SER A 59 -10.38 -12.98 -20.01
C SER A 59 -10.02 -14.19 -20.86
N PRO A 60 -10.98 -14.85 -21.53
CA PRO A 60 -10.63 -15.89 -22.48
C PRO A 60 -9.78 -15.21 -23.56
N PHE A 61 -8.49 -15.52 -23.58
CA PHE A 61 -7.61 -15.11 -24.67
C PHE A 61 -8.04 -15.91 -25.90
N ILE A 62 -8.88 -15.30 -26.74
CA ILE A 62 -9.33 -15.88 -28.00
C ILE A 62 -8.26 -15.53 -29.03
N MET A 63 -7.43 -16.49 -29.43
CA MET A 63 -6.52 -16.31 -30.56
C MET A 63 -7.32 -16.24 -31.87
N PRO A 64 -7.28 -15.14 -32.63
CA PRO A 64 -7.87 -15.12 -33.96
C PRO A 64 -7.05 -16.02 -34.90
N SER A 65 -7.72 -16.98 -35.52
CA SER A 65 -7.12 -17.81 -36.56
C SER A 65 -6.97 -16.98 -37.83
N ILE A 66 -5.72 -16.72 -38.23
CA ILE A 66 -5.38 -16.19 -39.55
C ILE A 66 -5.52 -17.34 -40.55
N LYS A 67 -6.42 -17.15 -41.52
CA LYS A 67 -6.54 -18.00 -42.72
C LYS A 67 -5.48 -17.66 -43.74
#